data_AF-A0A0G1CWD5-F1
#
_entry.id   AF-A0A0G1CWD5-F1
#
_cell.length_a   1.000
_cell.length_b   1.000
_cell.length_c   1.000
_cell.angle_alpha   90.00
_cell.angle_beta   90.00
_cell.angle_gamma   90.00
#
_symmetry.space_group_name_H-M   'P 1'
#
loop_
_entity.id
_entity.type
_entity.pdbx_description
1 polymer ?
#
loop_
_entity_poly.entity_id
_entity_poly.type
_entity_poly.pdbx_seq_one_letter_code
_entity_poly.pdbx_strand_id
1 'polypeptide(L)'
;MNTAVINVKLNPDLKVQAQNVAQELGLSLSSLVNACLKQVVRARTVTLRAAEVPTDYMIKTLDKSKKDKREGKIISFKNNDEVLDYIDTLITNDKKSRKN
;
A
#
# COMPACT_ATOMS: atom_id res chain seq x y z
N MET A 1 -18.60 30.06 12.48
CA MET A 1 -18.03 28.70 12.45
C MET A 1 -19.04 27.79 13.14
N ASN A 2 -19.65 26.83 12.43
CA ASN A 2 -20.63 25.93 13.04
C ASN A 2 -19.89 24.68 13.51
N THR A 3 -19.77 24.47 14.81
CA THR A 3 -18.98 23.38 15.40
C THR A 3 -19.88 22.50 16.25
N ALA A 4 -19.75 21.19 16.09
CA ALA A 4 -20.39 20.19 16.94
C ALA A 4 -19.33 19.51 17.81
N VAL A 5 -19.70 19.15 19.04
CA VAL A 5 -18.82 18.45 19.99
C VAL A 5 -19.13 16.96 19.94
N ILE A 6 -18.09 16.14 19.82
CA ILE A 6 -18.18 14.68 19.95
C ILE A 6 -17.45 14.29 21.24
N ASN A 7 -18.15 13.61 22.15
CA ASN A 7 -17.57 13.08 23.38
C ASN A 7 -17.48 11.54 23.28
N VAL A 8 -16.27 11.00 23.36
CA VAL A 8 -16.00 9.57 23.24
C VAL A 8 -15.26 9.12 24.49
N LYS A 9 -15.72 8.02 25.10
CA LYS A 9 -14.99 7.34 26.17
C LYS A 9 -14.02 6.35 25.54
N LEU A 10 -12.76 6.42 25.92
CA LEU A 10 -11.71 5.50 25.48
C LEU A 10 -10.79 5.15 26.64
N ASN A 11 -10.10 4.02 26.51
CA ASN A 11 -9.03 3.66 27.44
C ASN A 11 -7.93 4.77 27.43
N PRO A 12 -7.44 5.24 28.59
CA PRO A 12 -6.35 6.22 28.66
C PRO A 12 -5.11 5.85 27.85
N ASP A 13 -4.71 4.57 27.84
CA ASP A 13 -3.51 4.12 27.13
C ASP A 13 -3.69 4.24 25.62
N LEU A 14 -4.89 3.88 25.12
CA LEU A 14 -5.24 4.04 23.71
C LEU A 14 -5.20 5.52 23.29
N LYS A 15 -5.62 6.43 24.19
CA LYS A 15 -5.57 7.87 23.92
C LYS A 15 -4.14 8.32 23.67
N VAL A 16 -3.23 7.94 24.56
CA VAL A 16 -1.81 8.31 24.48
C VAL A 16 -1.19 7.74 23.21
N GLN A 17 -1.44 6.47 22.90
CA GLN A 17 -0.94 5.84 21.67
C GLN A 17 -1.43 6.56 20.42
N ALA A 18 -2.73 6.87 20.33
CA ALA A 18 -3.29 7.59 19.19
C ALA A 18 -2.75 9.03 19.07
N GLN A 19 -2.46 9.69 20.19
CA GLN A 19 -1.84 11.01 20.21
C GLN A 19 -0.41 10.96 19.66
N ASN A 20 0.40 9.97 20.06
CA ASN A 20 1.76 9.80 19.58
C ASN A 20 1.78 9.57 18.07
N VAL A 21 0.93 8.67 17.55
CA VAL A 21 0.80 8.43 16.10
C VAL A 21 0.38 9.70 15.36
N ALA A 22 -0.58 10.46 15.90
CA ALA A 22 -0.98 11.73 15.28
C ALA A 22 0.19 12.73 15.22
N GLN A 23 1.00 12.82 16.29
CA GLN A 23 2.17 13.70 16.35
C GLN A 23 3.27 13.27 15.37
N GLU A 24 3.55 11.98 15.25
CA GLU A 24 4.49 11.44 14.25
C GLU A 24 4.09 11.80 12.82
N LEU A 25 2.77 11.90 12.57
CA LEU A 25 2.19 12.35 11.29
C LEU A 25 2.10 13.88 11.16
N GLY A 26 2.53 14.65 12.17
CA GLY A 26 2.44 16.11 12.17
C GLY A 26 1.03 16.68 12.37
N LEU A 27 0.13 15.91 12.97
CA LEU A 27 -1.29 16.23 13.15
C LEU A 27 -1.67 16.28 14.64
N SER A 28 -2.70 17.07 14.96
CA SER A 28 -3.39 16.92 16.26
C SER A 28 -4.33 15.70 16.23
N LEU A 29 -4.59 15.09 17.39
CA LEU A 29 -5.57 14.00 17.48
C LEU A 29 -6.95 14.43 16.96
N SER A 30 -7.39 15.65 17.25
CA SER A 30 -8.66 16.19 16.74
C SER A 30 -8.67 16.33 15.22
N SER A 31 -7.56 16.76 14.63
CA SER A 31 -7.40 16.84 13.17
C SER A 31 -7.48 15.46 12.53
N LEU A 32 -6.85 14.45 13.14
CA LEU A 32 -6.88 13.06 12.69
C LEU A 32 -8.30 12.48 12.74
N VAL A 33 -9.03 12.69 13.85
CA VAL A 33 -10.42 12.25 13.98
C VAL A 33 -11.32 12.92 12.93
N ASN A 34 -11.17 14.24 12.73
CA ASN A 34 -11.92 14.96 11.70
C ASN A 34 -11.62 14.45 10.28
N ALA A 35 -10.36 14.14 9.98
CA ALA A 35 -9.97 13.57 8.69
C ALA A 35 -10.59 12.18 8.48
N CYS A 36 -10.55 11.33 9.51
CA CYS A 36 -11.15 10.00 9.48
C CYS A 36 -12.67 10.08 9.23
N LEU A 37 -13.38 10.95 9.95
CA LEU A 37 -14.82 11.16 9.74
C LEU A 37 -15.14 11.63 8.32
N LYS A 38 -14.35 12.58 7.78
CA LYS A 38 -14.49 13.02 6.38
C LYS A 38 -14.26 11.87 5.40
N GLN A 39 -13.27 11.03 5.65
CA GLN A 39 -12.99 9.86 4.82
C GLN A 39 -14.15 8.87 4.84
N VAL A 40 -14.72 8.58 6.00
CA VAL A 40 -15.87 7.68 6.14
C VAL A 40 -17.10 8.24 5.40
N VAL A 41 -17.37 9.54 5.53
CA VAL A 41 -18.47 10.20 4.80
C VAL A 41 -18.27 10.12 3.29
N ARG A 42 -17.04 10.35 2.80
CA ARG A 42 -16.72 10.33 1.37
C ARG A 42 -16.73 8.92 0.78
N ALA A 43 -16.08 7.97 1.45
CA ALA A 43 -15.88 6.62 0.96
C ALA A 43 -17.07 5.69 1.25
N ARG A 44 -17.97 6.08 2.16
CA ARG A 44 -19.10 5.26 2.66
C ARG A 44 -18.67 3.88 3.17
N THR A 45 -17.39 3.74 3.53
CA THR A 45 -16.76 2.49 3.97
C THR A 45 -15.73 2.79 5.04
N VAL A 46 -15.49 1.82 5.92
CA VAL A 46 -14.40 1.84 6.91
C VAL A 46 -13.41 0.76 6.50
N THR A 47 -12.15 1.14 6.31
CA THR A 47 -11.08 0.19 5.99
C THR A 47 -10.22 -0.02 7.23
N LEU A 48 -10.24 -1.24 7.77
CA LEU A 48 -9.32 -1.68 8.81
C LEU A 48 -8.30 -2.60 8.15
N ARG A 49 -7.02 -2.25 8.23
CA ARG A 49 -5.93 -3.10 7.74
C ARG A 49 -5.07 -3.51 8.92
N ALA A 50 -4.75 -4.80 8.99
CA ALA A 50 -3.61 -5.23 9.79
C ALA A 50 -2.33 -4.80 9.08
N ALA A 51 -1.25 -4.57 9.84
CA ALA A 51 0.06 -4.33 9.26
C ALA A 51 0.42 -5.52 8.36
N GLU A 52 0.65 -5.25 7.08
CA GLU A 52 1.06 -6.27 6.11
C GLU A 52 2.55 -6.54 6.30
N VAL A 53 2.89 -7.69 6.89
CA VAL A 53 4.27 -8.16 7.00
C VAL A 53 4.61 -8.95 5.73
N PRO A 54 5.70 -8.62 5.01
CA PRO A 54 6.10 -9.39 3.84
C PRO A 54 6.26 -10.88 4.16
N THR A 55 5.71 -11.74 3.31
CA THR A 55 5.93 -13.18 3.44
C THR A 55 7.39 -13.53 3.12
N ASP A 56 7.88 -14.66 3.64
CA ASP A 56 9.22 -15.17 3.30
C ASP A 56 9.44 -15.29 1.79
N TYR A 57 8.38 -15.67 1.06
CA TYR A 57 8.40 -15.71 -0.40
C TYR A 57 8.65 -14.33 -1.02
N MET A 58 7.95 -13.30 -0.53
CA MET A 58 8.11 -11.94 -1.01
C MET A 58 9.50 -11.39 -0.68
N ILE A 59 10.02 -11.64 0.53
CA ILE A 59 11.38 -11.26 0.93
C ILE A 59 12.41 -11.89 -0.02
N LYS A 60 12.35 -13.21 -0.20
CA LYS A 60 13.26 -13.93 -1.11
C LYS A 60 13.17 -13.44 -2.56
N THR A 61 11.96 -13.14 -3.03
CA THR A 61 11.73 -12.63 -4.39
C THR A 61 12.33 -11.24 -4.57
N LEU A 62 12.18 -10.35 -3.58
CA LEU A 62 12.80 -9.02 -3.59
C LEU A 62 14.33 -9.10 -3.56
N ASP A 63 14.90 -10.00 -2.76
CA ASP A 63 16.35 -10.18 -2.71
C ASP A 63 16.92 -10.75 -4.00
N LYS A 64 16.21 -11.70 -4.63
CA LYS A 64 16.54 -12.19 -5.98
C LYS A 64 16.49 -11.05 -6.99
N SER A 65 15.42 -10.24 -7.00
CA SER A 65 15.30 -9.09 -7.90
C SER A 65 16.47 -8.10 -7.74
N LYS A 66 16.87 -7.80 -6.50
CA LYS A 66 18.04 -6.94 -6.23
C LYS A 66 19.35 -7.53 -6.75
N LYS A 67 19.50 -8.86 -6.74
CA LYS A 67 20.67 -9.56 -7.28
C LYS A 67 20.65 -9.53 -8.81
N ASP A 68 19.52 -9.86 -9.42
CA ASP A 68 19.34 -9.84 -10.88
C ASP A 68 19.61 -8.44 -11.45
N LYS A 69 19.17 -7.38 -10.76
CA LYS A 69 19.51 -5.99 -11.12
C LYS A 69 21.01 -5.68 -11.07
N ARG A 70 21.72 -6.16 -10.05
CA ARG A 70 23.17 -5.97 -9.92
C ARG A 70 23.95 -6.74 -10.99
N GLU A 71 23.46 -7.91 -11.38
CA GLU A 71 24.06 -8.77 -12.40
C GLU A 71 23.65 -8.39 -13.83
N GLY A 72 22.85 -7.34 -14.02
CA GLY A 72 22.35 -6.92 -15.33
C GLY A 72 21.33 -7.87 -15.96
N LYS A 73 20.79 -8.83 -15.18
CA LYS A 73 19.71 -9.73 -15.58
C LYS A 73 18.35 -9.02 -15.51
N ILE A 74 18.27 -7.87 -16.17
CA ILE A 74 17.09 -7.03 -16.23
C ILE A 74 16.72 -6.76 -17.67
N ILE A 75 15.43 -6.51 -17.88
CA ILE A 75 14.89 -6.07 -19.15
C ILE A 75 14.40 -4.64 -18.91
N SER A 76 14.94 -3.72 -19.69
CA SER A 76 14.53 -2.31 -19.70
C SER A 76 13.90 -1.98 -21.05
N PHE A 77 12.93 -1.09 -21.01
CA PHE A 77 12.18 -0.66 -22.18
C PHE A 77 12.29 0.86 -22.31
N LYS A 78 12.37 1.37 -23.53
CA LYS A 78 12.50 2.80 -23.79
C LYS A 78 11.15 3.51 -23.88
N ASN A 79 10.09 2.78 -24.22
CA ASN A 79 8.73 3.29 -24.43
C ASN A 79 7.70 2.20 -24.09
N ASN A 80 6.42 2.59 -24.08
CA ASN A 80 5.33 1.68 -23.73
C ASN A 80 5.09 0.60 -24.80
N ASP A 81 5.34 0.88 -26.07
CA ASP A 81 5.09 -0.07 -27.16
C ASP A 81 6.02 -1.28 -27.03
N GLU A 82 7.30 -1.05 -26.71
CA GLU A 82 8.28 -2.13 -26.41
C GLU A 82 7.85 -3.01 -25.22
N VAL A 83 7.18 -2.43 -24.22
CA VAL A 83 6.65 -3.18 -23.07
C VAL A 83 5.51 -4.09 -23.52
N LEU A 84 4.59 -3.57 -24.32
CA LEU A 84 3.43 -4.32 -24.79
C LEU A 84 3.85 -5.48 -25.69
N ASP A 85 4.77 -5.25 -26.64
CA ASP A 85 5.32 -6.29 -27.51
C ASP A 85 5.99 -7.42 -26.72
N TYR A 86 6.73 -7.07 -25.67
CA TYR A 86 7.37 -8.04 -24.80
C TYR A 86 6.34 -8.88 -24.01
N ILE A 87 5.30 -8.25 -23.48
CA ILE A 87 4.21 -8.94 -22.77
C ILE A 87 3.47 -9.88 -23.73
N ASP A 88 3.16 -9.45 -24.95
CA ASP A 88 2.49 -10.29 -25.95
C ASP A 88 3.32 -11.50 -26.36
N THR A 89 4.65 -11.32 -26.43
CA THR A 89 5.59 -12.42 -26.65
C THR A 89 5.54 -13.44 -25.51
N LEU A 90 5.53 -12.98 -24.25
CA LEU A 90 5.41 -13.86 -23.08
C LEU A 90 4.08 -14.63 -23.07
N ILE A 91 2.97 -13.94 -23.34
CA ILE A 91 1.63 -14.56 -23.41
C ILE A 91 1.58 -15.62 -24.52
N THR A 92 2.16 -15.33 -25.68
CA THR A 92 2.19 -16.27 -26.82
C THR A 92 3.01 -17.51 -26.50
N ASN A 93 4.16 -17.35 -25.83
CA ASN A 93 5.03 -18.46 -25.45
C ASN A 93 4.39 -19.36 -24.39
N ASP A 94 3.71 -18.77 -23.40
CA ASP A 94 2.94 -19.52 -22.39
C ASP A 94 1.78 -20.30 -23.04
N LYS A 95 1.05 -19.70 -23.98
CA LYS A 95 0.00 -20.39 -24.77
C LYS A 95 0.52 -21.57 -25.58
N LYS A 96 1.74 -21.48 -26.14
CA LYS A 96 2.40 -22.58 -26.86
C LYS A 96 2.82 -23.70 -25.90
N SER A 97 3.37 -23.34 -24.73
CA SER A 97 3.79 -24.29 -23.70
C SER A 97 2.62 -25.14 -23.17
N ARG A 98 1.43 -24.54 -23.02
CA ARG A 98 0.21 -25.25 -22.55
C ARG A 98 -0.48 -26.13 -23.58
N LYS A 99 -0.08 -26.05 -24.86
CA LYS A 99 -0.65 -26.86 -25.96
C LYS A 99 0.15 -28.13 -26.25
N ASN A 100 1.36 -28.25 -25.70
CA ASN A 100 2.13 -29.50 -25.64
C ASN A 100 1.90 -30.19 -24.29
#